data_AF-A0A841GQC5-F1
#
_entry.id   AF-A0A841GQC5-F1
#
_cell.length_a   1.000
_cell.length_b   1.000
_cell.length_c   1.000
_cell.angle_alpha   90.00
_cell.angle_beta   90.00
_cell.angle_gamma   90.00
#
_symmetry.space_group_name_H-M   'P 1'
#
loop_
_entity.id
_entity.type
_entity.pdbx_description
1 polymer ?
#
loop_
_entity_poly.entity_id
_entity_poly.type
_entity_poly.pdbx_seq_one_letter_code
_entity_poly.pdbx_strand_id
1 'polypeptide(L)'
;MILFIGIYNDFHVKKISAIDFSHKNSIAYKFILPYKGDLWVVSNSGKIVDIVEDYKILKSLPVIVIPEEFVDDYSGKIKQNFFKKIPENIPDFVYEINFNENYIVLNNNAKIYFNENFDFQMYFEKLKIVYNYIEPLGIYYISDEMLVKAR
;
A
#
# COMPACT_ATOMS: atom_id res chain seq x y z
N MET A 1 -9.31 8.18 74.87
CA MET A 1 -10.03 8.54 73.63
C MET A 1 -9.10 9.41 72.80
N ILE A 2 -8.36 8.81 71.85
CA ILE A 2 -7.43 9.53 70.96
C ILE A 2 -7.97 9.30 69.55
N LEU A 3 -8.32 10.41 68.90
CA LEU A 3 -8.97 10.47 67.59
C LEU A 3 -7.99 10.02 66.50
N PHE A 4 -8.41 9.08 65.67
CA PHE A 4 -7.84 8.87 64.33
C PHE A 4 -8.25 10.05 63.45
N ILE A 5 -7.29 10.77 62.88
CA ILE A 5 -7.53 11.65 61.73
C ILE A 5 -6.98 10.93 60.50
N GLY A 6 -7.88 10.41 59.68
CA GLY A 6 -7.58 9.91 58.35
C GLY A 6 -7.80 10.99 57.30
N ILE A 7 -6.84 11.06 56.35
CA ILE A 7 -6.95 11.23 54.88
C ILE A 7 -7.82 12.43 54.42
N TYR A 8 -7.32 13.36 53.60
CA TYR A 8 -7.26 13.23 52.15
C TYR A 8 -6.32 14.29 51.56
N ASN A 9 -5.26 13.85 50.89
CA ASN A 9 -4.52 14.70 49.96
C ASN A 9 -5.38 14.82 48.70
N ASP A 10 -5.96 15.99 48.48
CA ASP A 10 -6.58 16.36 47.21
C ASP A 10 -5.46 16.62 46.20
N PHE A 11 -5.00 15.54 45.55
CA PHE A 11 -4.21 15.65 44.33
C PHE A 11 -5.14 16.19 43.24
N HIS A 12 -5.16 17.51 43.06
CA HIS A 12 -5.73 18.14 41.89
C HIS A 12 -4.89 17.80 40.66
N VAL A 13 -5.09 16.58 40.13
CA VAL A 13 -4.70 16.25 38.77
C VAL A 13 -5.52 17.17 37.87
N LYS A 14 -4.86 18.19 37.36
CA LYS A 14 -5.38 19.09 36.34
C LYS A 14 -5.96 18.20 35.24
N LYS A 15 -7.28 18.19 35.11
CA LYS A 15 -8.01 17.42 34.10
C LYS A 15 -7.40 17.83 32.75
N ILE A 16 -6.60 16.94 32.16
CA ILE A 16 -6.14 17.13 30.79
C ILE A 16 -7.44 17.14 29.99
N SER A 17 -7.87 18.32 29.58
CA SER A 17 -8.98 18.49 28.65
C SER A 17 -8.72 17.52 27.52
N ALA A 18 -9.69 16.63 27.27
CA ALA A 18 -9.62 15.63 26.22
C ALA A 18 -8.99 16.30 24.99
N ILE A 19 -7.83 15.80 24.59
CA ILE A 19 -7.23 16.18 23.32
C ILE A 19 -8.32 15.83 22.31
N ASP A 20 -8.88 16.86 21.71
CA ASP A 20 -9.94 16.72 20.74
C ASP A 20 -9.31 16.04 19.51
N PHE A 21 -9.43 14.71 19.44
CA PHE A 21 -9.01 13.89 18.29
C PHE A 21 -9.91 14.13 17.07
N SER A 22 -10.62 15.27 17.00
CA SER A 22 -11.51 15.63 15.90
C SER A 22 -10.79 16.10 14.64
N HIS A 23 -9.45 16.18 14.63
CA HIS A 23 -8.70 16.19 13.38
C HIS A 23 -8.61 14.78 12.78
N LYS A 24 -9.75 14.32 12.27
CA LYS A 24 -9.84 13.21 11.33
C LYS A 24 -9.24 13.68 10.00
N ASN A 25 -7.91 13.84 9.96
CA ASN A 25 -7.18 13.85 8.70
C ASN A 25 -7.39 12.46 8.11
N SER A 26 -8.35 12.31 7.20
CA SER A 26 -8.55 11.05 6.49
C SER A 26 -7.27 10.76 5.71
N ILE A 27 -6.42 9.88 6.24
CA ILE A 27 -5.21 9.44 5.58
C ILE A 27 -5.66 8.74 4.30
N ALA A 28 -5.36 9.36 3.16
CA ALA A 28 -5.59 8.73 1.86
C ALA A 28 -4.53 7.65 1.66
N TYR A 29 -4.99 6.40 1.59
CA TYR A 29 -4.15 5.23 1.37
C TYR A 29 -3.95 5.00 -0.13
N LYS A 30 -2.73 4.59 -0.51
CA LYS A 30 -2.31 4.40 -1.89
C LYS A 30 -2.25 2.92 -2.28
N PHE A 31 -1.67 2.07 -1.43
CA PHE A 31 -1.50 0.64 -1.70
C PHE A 31 -1.18 -0.17 -0.44
N ILE A 32 -1.24 -1.50 -0.58
CA ILE A 32 -0.78 -2.48 0.42
C ILE A 32 0.67 -2.87 0.12
N LEU A 33 1.51 -2.91 1.15
CA LEU A 33 2.92 -3.27 1.09
C LEU A 33 3.15 -4.58 1.87
N PRO A 34 3.42 -5.71 1.19
CA PRO A 34 3.96 -6.90 1.84
C PRO A 34 5.41 -6.64 2.25
N TYR A 35 5.68 -6.71 3.55
CA TYR A 35 7.02 -6.43 4.09
C TYR A 35 7.26 -7.17 5.40
N LYS A 36 8.40 -7.88 5.50
CA LYS A 36 8.81 -8.67 6.67
C LYS A 36 7.75 -9.67 7.18
N GLY A 37 6.96 -10.24 6.28
CA GLY A 37 5.92 -11.24 6.61
C GLY A 37 4.56 -10.65 6.98
N ASP A 38 4.45 -9.32 7.04
CA ASP A 38 3.22 -8.59 7.35
C ASP A 38 2.69 -7.81 6.14
N LEU A 39 1.42 -7.43 6.20
CA LEU A 39 0.77 -6.55 5.22
C LEU A 39 0.58 -5.17 5.82
N TRP A 40 1.30 -4.19 5.30
CA TRP A 40 1.23 -2.80 5.73
C TRP A 40 0.43 -1.96 4.74
N VAL A 41 -0.08 -0.81 5.17
CA VAL A 41 -0.71 0.15 4.26
C VAL A 41 0.19 1.36 4.08
N VAL A 42 0.29 1.83 2.84
CA VAL A 42 1.10 2.99 2.50
C VAL A 42 0.18 4.15 2.11
N SER A 43 0.43 5.32 2.67
CA SER A 43 -0.30 6.54 2.34
C SER A 43 0.14 7.15 1.00
N ASN A 44 -0.61 8.12 0.50
CA ASN A 44 -0.21 8.93 -0.67
C ASN A 44 1.11 9.69 -0.48
N SER A 45 1.58 9.87 0.76
CA SER A 45 2.88 10.48 1.07
C SER A 45 4.02 9.47 1.25
N GLY A 46 3.76 8.19 1.00
CA GLY A 46 4.75 7.11 1.15
C GLY A 46 4.99 6.68 2.59
N LYS A 47 4.17 7.13 3.54
CA LYS A 47 4.24 6.71 4.95
C LYS A 47 3.62 5.33 5.12
N ILE A 48 4.33 4.45 5.81
CA ILE A 48 3.86 3.11 6.19
C ILE A 48 3.02 3.27 7.47
N VAL A 49 1.83 2.68 7.47
CA VAL A 49 0.82 2.81 8.53
C VAL A 49 0.45 1.42 9.03
N ASP A 50 0.36 1.29 10.35
CA ASP A 50 0.05 0.05 11.08
C ASP A 50 -1.45 -0.11 11.37
N ILE A 51 -2.16 1.00 11.59
CA ILE A 51 -3.56 1.04 11.97
C ILE A 51 -4.42 1.52 10.80
N VAL A 52 -5.32 0.65 10.36
CA VAL A 52 -6.33 0.96 9.36
C VAL A 52 -7.69 0.95 10.03
N GLU A 53 -8.36 2.11 10.08
CA GLU A 53 -9.68 2.25 10.73
C GLU A 53 -10.80 1.45 10.04
N ASP A 54 -10.70 1.25 8.72
CA ASP A 54 -11.69 0.50 7.93
C ASP A 54 -10.99 -0.55 7.04
N TYR A 55 -11.00 -1.81 7.49
CA TYR A 55 -10.44 -2.94 6.74
C TYR A 55 -11.05 -3.15 5.35
N LYS A 56 -12.22 -2.56 5.04
CA LYS A 56 -12.77 -2.64 3.68
C LYS A 56 -11.87 -1.97 2.65
N ILE A 57 -11.10 -0.95 3.06
CA ILE A 57 -10.18 -0.25 2.15
C ILE A 57 -9.08 -1.19 1.63
N LEU A 58 -8.71 -2.22 2.40
CA LEU A 58 -7.72 -3.20 1.99
C LEU A 58 -8.18 -4.01 0.76
N LYS A 59 -9.50 -4.16 0.55
CA LYS A 59 -10.03 -4.89 -0.61
C LYS A 59 -9.95 -4.11 -1.92
N SER A 60 -9.78 -2.78 -1.85
CA SER A 60 -9.76 -1.90 -3.02
C SER A 60 -8.37 -1.42 -3.39
N LEU A 61 -7.36 -1.67 -2.56
CA LEU A 61 -6.01 -1.19 -2.79
C LEU A 61 -5.17 -2.25 -3.52
N PRO A 62 -4.37 -1.85 -4.52
CA PRO A 62 -3.43 -2.77 -5.14
C PRO A 62 -2.33 -3.16 -4.14
N VAL A 63 -1.77 -4.35 -4.34
CA VAL A 63 -0.59 -4.83 -3.61
C VAL A 63 0.66 -4.41 -4.37
N ILE A 64 1.63 -3.79 -3.70
CA ILE A 64 2.89 -3.38 -4.32
C ILE A 64 4.03 -4.00 -3.54
N VAL A 65 4.74 -4.92 -4.19
CA VAL A 65 5.96 -5.54 -3.66
C VAL A 65 7.15 -4.72 -4.13
N ILE A 66 7.92 -4.19 -3.17
CA ILE A 66 9.09 -3.36 -3.44
C ILE A 66 10.35 -4.03 -2.87
N PRO A 67 11.54 -3.74 -3.43
CA PRO A 67 12.80 -4.21 -2.84
C PRO A 67 13.01 -3.60 -1.46
N GLU A 68 13.47 -4.43 -0.52
CA GLU A 68 13.56 -4.06 0.91
C GLU A 68 14.47 -2.85 1.13
N GLU A 69 15.50 -2.66 0.30
CA GLU A 69 16.42 -1.53 0.39
C GLU A 69 15.74 -0.17 0.13
N PHE A 70 14.51 -0.15 -0.39
CA PHE A 70 13.73 1.07 -0.57
C PHE A 70 12.73 1.35 0.55
N VAL A 71 12.69 0.51 1.58
CA VAL A 71 12.00 0.80 2.84
C VAL A 71 12.99 1.45 3.81
N ASP A 72 12.65 2.61 4.33
CA ASP A 72 13.33 3.24 5.46
C ASP A 72 12.57 2.86 6.74
N ASP A 73 13.02 1.77 7.37
CA ASP A 73 12.48 1.28 8.64
C ASP A 73 12.52 2.33 9.75
N TYR A 74 13.56 3.19 9.76
CA TYR A 74 13.73 4.17 10.82
C TYR A 74 12.68 5.28 10.73
N SER A 75 12.39 5.75 9.51
CA SER A 75 11.38 6.80 9.29
C SER A 75 9.97 6.26 9.01
N GLY A 76 9.81 4.93 8.85
CA GLY A 76 8.54 4.30 8.51
C GLY A 76 8.02 4.75 7.14
N LYS A 77 8.90 4.87 6.15
CA LYS A 77 8.58 5.41 4.82
C LYS A 77 9.25 4.64 3.70
N ILE A 78 8.66 4.72 2.51
CA ILE A 78 9.34 4.34 1.28
C ILE A 78 10.27 5.48 0.85
N LYS A 79 11.50 5.14 0.47
CA LYS A 79 12.49 6.11 -0.02
C LYS A 79 11.93 6.86 -1.24
N GLN A 80 12.07 8.18 -1.23
CA GLN A 80 11.42 9.07 -2.19
C GLN A 80 11.78 8.80 -3.65
N ASN A 81 13.02 8.37 -3.91
CA ASN A 81 13.49 8.02 -5.26
C ASN A 81 12.75 6.81 -5.84
N PHE A 82 12.40 5.83 -5.01
CA PHE A 82 11.63 4.66 -5.42
C PHE A 82 10.13 4.95 -5.42
N PHE A 83 9.62 5.68 -4.42
CA PHE A 83 8.19 6.02 -4.34
C PHE A 83 7.70 6.74 -5.61
N LYS A 84 8.55 7.56 -6.24
CA LYS A 84 8.28 8.21 -7.53
C LYS A 84 8.17 7.25 -8.73
N LYS A 85 8.71 6.04 -8.65
CA LYS A 85 8.60 5.01 -9.69
C LYS A 85 7.26 4.26 -9.63
N ILE A 86 6.59 4.30 -8.47
CA ILE A 86 5.29 3.65 -8.29
C ILE A 86 4.25 4.49 -9.02
N PRO A 87 3.51 3.92 -9.99
CA PRO A 87 2.52 4.67 -10.76
C PRO A 87 1.47 5.32 -9.85
N GLU A 88 1.05 6.53 -10.20
CA GLU A 88 0.04 7.26 -9.44
C GLU A 88 -1.37 6.69 -9.64
N ASN A 89 -1.67 6.27 -10.87
CA ASN A 89 -2.98 5.74 -11.25
C ASN A 89 -2.85 4.28 -11.67
N ILE A 90 -3.15 3.37 -10.74
CA ILE A 90 -3.19 1.93 -11.00
C ILE A 90 -4.63 1.56 -11.36
N PRO A 91 -4.88 0.93 -12.52
CA PRO A 91 -6.23 0.51 -12.88
C PRO A 91 -6.80 -0.55 -11.93
N ASP A 92 -8.11 -0.52 -11.70
CA ASP A 92 -8.79 -1.43 -10.76
C ASP A 92 -8.68 -2.92 -11.11
N PHE A 93 -8.33 -3.26 -12.37
CA PHE A 93 -8.10 -4.64 -12.79
C PHE A 93 -6.70 -5.17 -12.44
N VAL A 94 -5.81 -4.30 -11.93
CA VAL A 94 -4.48 -4.67 -11.45
C VAL A 94 -4.58 -4.99 -9.97
N TYR A 95 -4.24 -6.23 -9.62
CA TYR A 95 -4.21 -6.72 -8.26
C TYR A 95 -2.87 -6.45 -7.58
N GLU A 96 -1.76 -6.78 -8.25
CA GLU A 96 -0.41 -6.68 -7.69
C GLU A 96 0.58 -6.14 -8.71
N ILE A 97 1.56 -5.35 -8.25
CA ILE A 97 2.78 -5.02 -9.00
C ILE A 97 3.98 -5.48 -8.17
N ASN A 98 4.79 -6.37 -8.72
CA ASN A 98 5.99 -6.87 -8.09
C ASN A 98 7.24 -6.32 -8.76
N PHE A 99 7.93 -5.42 -8.07
CA PHE A 99 9.17 -4.80 -8.54
C PHE A 99 10.43 -5.66 -8.26
N ASN A 100 10.34 -6.72 -7.46
CA ASN A 100 11.45 -7.67 -7.26
C ASN A 100 11.56 -8.64 -8.43
N GLU A 101 10.42 -9.13 -8.91
CA GLU A 101 10.33 -10.13 -9.99
C GLU A 101 9.88 -9.55 -11.33
N ASN A 102 9.61 -8.24 -11.38
CA ASN A 102 9.17 -7.51 -12.56
C ASN A 102 7.92 -8.09 -13.23
N TYR A 103 6.82 -8.21 -12.47
CA TYR A 103 5.53 -8.61 -13.04
C TYR A 103 4.34 -7.82 -12.46
N ILE A 104 3.23 -7.83 -13.21
CA ILE A 104 1.92 -7.37 -12.78
C ILE A 104 0.99 -8.57 -12.68
N VAL A 105 0.19 -8.66 -11.61
CA VAL A 105 -0.92 -9.62 -11.49
C VAL A 105 -2.22 -8.87 -11.71
N LEU A 106 -3.07 -9.43 -12.54
CA LEU A 106 -4.41 -8.91 -12.81
C LEU A 106 -5.45 -9.61 -11.93
N ASN A 107 -6.66 -9.04 -11.81
CA ASN A 107 -7.74 -9.62 -10.98
C ASN A 107 -8.19 -11.03 -11.42
N ASN A 108 -7.91 -11.42 -12.67
CA ASN A 108 -8.13 -12.79 -13.16
C ASN A 108 -6.93 -13.73 -12.89
N ASN A 109 -5.99 -13.31 -12.04
CA ASN A 109 -4.74 -14.00 -11.70
C ASN A 109 -3.76 -14.20 -12.86
N ALA A 110 -3.97 -13.55 -14.01
CA ALA A 110 -2.97 -13.55 -15.07
C ALA A 110 -1.72 -12.76 -14.62
N LYS A 111 -0.54 -13.24 -15.02
CA LYS A 111 0.74 -12.60 -14.73
C LYS A 111 1.32 -12.00 -16.01
N ILE A 112 1.75 -10.75 -15.95
CA ILE A 112 2.37 -10.04 -17.08
C ILE A 112 3.74 -9.57 -16.65
N TYR A 113 4.78 -10.15 -17.24
CA TYR A 113 6.16 -9.78 -16.99
C TYR A 113 6.54 -8.52 -17.77
N PHE A 114 7.31 -7.67 -17.11
CA PHE A 114 7.83 -6.42 -17.66
C PHE A 114 9.35 -6.33 -17.58
N ASN A 115 9.93 -5.40 -18.35
CA ASN A 115 11.36 -5.15 -18.37
C ASN A 115 11.74 -3.90 -17.55
N GLU A 116 13.04 -3.62 -17.41
CA GLU A 116 13.51 -2.48 -16.60
C GLU A 116 13.11 -1.10 -17.14
N ASN A 117 12.80 -1.00 -18.43
CA ASN A 117 12.40 0.24 -19.11
C ASN A 117 10.86 0.39 -19.22
N PHE A 118 10.12 -0.25 -18.32
CA PHE A 118 8.67 -0.33 -18.39
C PHE A 118 8.00 1.00 -18.02
N ASP A 119 7.30 1.61 -18.99
CA ASP A 119 6.42 2.77 -18.76
C ASP A 119 5.01 2.32 -18.35
N PHE A 120 4.78 2.22 -17.04
CA PHE A 120 3.49 1.80 -16.47
C PHE A 120 2.29 2.51 -17.07
N GLN A 121 2.38 3.81 -17.41
CA GLN A 121 1.24 4.55 -17.93
C GLN A 121 0.83 4.02 -19.30
N MET A 122 1.78 3.91 -20.22
CA MET A 122 1.52 3.35 -21.56
C MET A 122 0.99 1.91 -21.46
N TYR A 123 1.57 1.12 -20.56
CA TYR A 123 1.21 -0.28 -20.40
C TYR A 123 -0.19 -0.47 -19.82
N PHE A 124 -0.59 0.32 -18.84
CA PHE A 124 -1.94 0.27 -18.29
C PHE A 124 -2.99 0.62 -19.35
N GLU A 125 -2.72 1.58 -20.24
CA GLU A 125 -3.63 1.89 -21.35
C GLU A 125 -3.76 0.71 -22.33
N LYS A 126 -2.66 0.04 -22.65
CA LYS A 126 -2.71 -1.18 -23.50
C LYS A 126 -3.47 -2.30 -22.81
N LEU A 127 -3.22 -2.54 -21.53
CA LEU A 127 -3.90 -3.57 -20.75
C LEU A 127 -5.39 -3.31 -20.59
N LYS A 128 -5.83 -2.05 -20.43
CA LYS A 128 -7.26 -1.68 -20.45
C LYS A 128 -7.99 -2.21 -21.69
N ILE A 129 -7.33 -2.16 -22.85
CA ILE A 129 -7.91 -2.58 -24.12
C ILE A 129 -7.99 -4.11 -24.19
N VAL A 130 -6.92 -4.81 -23.80
CA VAL A 130 -6.81 -6.26 -24.00
C VAL A 130 -7.27 -7.10 -22.81
N TYR A 131 -7.50 -6.51 -21.64
CA TYR A 131 -7.80 -7.21 -20.38
C TYR A 131 -8.92 -8.24 -20.51
N ASN A 132 -10.01 -7.89 -21.20
CA ASN A 132 -11.17 -8.79 -21.39
C ASN A 132 -10.84 -10.05 -22.23
N TYR A 133 -9.70 -10.08 -22.90
CA TYR A 133 -9.23 -11.20 -23.72
C TYR A 133 -8.07 -11.97 -23.06
N ILE A 134 -7.57 -11.50 -21.91
CA ILE A 134 -6.51 -12.18 -21.17
C ILE A 134 -7.12 -13.40 -20.47
N GLU A 135 -6.53 -14.56 -20.71
CA GLU A 135 -6.97 -15.80 -20.08
C GLU A 135 -6.67 -15.77 -18.57
N PRO A 136 -7.62 -16.22 -17.72
CA PRO A 136 -7.36 -16.38 -16.31
C PRO A 136 -6.14 -17.29 -16.07
N LEU A 137 -5.31 -16.94 -15.09
CA LEU A 137 -4.06 -17.64 -14.75
C LEU A 137 -3.01 -17.68 -15.87
N GLY A 138 -3.24 -17.02 -17.02
CA GLY A 138 -2.30 -17.00 -18.13
C GLY A 138 -1.01 -16.25 -17.78
N ILE A 139 0.09 -16.65 -18.41
CA ILE A 139 1.39 -16.01 -18.23
C ILE A 139 1.77 -15.30 -19.53
N TYR A 140 2.05 -14.01 -19.40
CA TYR A 140 2.32 -13.14 -20.52
C TYR A 140 3.59 -12.32 -20.28
N TYR A 141 4.15 -11.80 -21.36
CA TYR A 141 5.18 -10.78 -21.34
C TYR A 141 4.90 -9.78 -22.45
N ILE A 142 5.57 -8.64 -22.43
CA ILE A 142 5.41 -7.65 -23.48
C ILE A 142 6.69 -7.56 -24.31
N SER A 143 6.53 -7.77 -25.62
CA SER A 143 7.59 -7.76 -26.61
C SER A 143 7.12 -6.97 -27.82
N ASP A 144 7.96 -6.05 -28.30
CA ASP A 144 7.66 -5.20 -29.46
C ASP A 144 6.24 -4.61 -29.39
N GLU A 145 5.90 -4.07 -28.22
CA GLU A 145 4.60 -3.47 -27.92
C GLU A 145 3.39 -4.42 -27.89
N MET A 146 3.59 -5.72 -28.11
CA MET A 146 2.54 -6.74 -28.10
C MET A 146 2.54 -7.56 -26.81
N LEU A 147 1.35 -7.89 -26.32
CA LEU A 147 1.17 -8.86 -25.24
C LEU A 147 1.31 -10.27 -25.81
N VAL A 148 2.36 -10.98 -25.40
CA VAL A 148 2.67 -12.33 -25.87
C VAL A 148 2.43 -13.33 -24.75
N LYS A 149 1.67 -14.39 -25.05
CA LYS A 149 1.44 -15.50 -24.12
C LYS A 149 2.68 -16.40 -24.09
N ALA A 150 3.23 -16.62 -22.90
CA ALA A 150 4.39 -17.48 -22.71
C ALA A 150 4.00 -18.96 -22.51
N ARG A 151 2.84 -19.21 -21.90
CA ARG A 151 2.25 -20.54 -21.64
C ARG A 151 0.74 -20.45 -21.59
#